data_AF-A0A923DHX9-F1
#
_entry.id   AF-A0A923DHX9-F1
#
_cell.length_a   1.000
_cell.length_b   1.000
_cell.length_c   1.000
_cell.angle_alpha   90.00
_cell.angle_beta   90.00
_cell.angle_gamma   90.00
#
_symmetry.space_group_name_H-M   'P 1'
#
loop_
_entity.id
_entity.type
_entity.pdbx_description
1 polymer ?
#
loop_
_entity_poly.entity_id
_entity_poly.type
_entity_poly.pdbx_seq_one_letter_code
_entity_poly.pdbx_strand_id
1 'polypeptide(L)'
;MICQWDQAYSTYKLERYHFQYLIISHDQSVILVPAQMLVMNGDGLTITLPEAGLVVSKRQSPRFACHDVKAELWQSGFQAVGDLIDFSPHTFRIRVQSAPLSSFNWFNIEAPVTIRLSNDKNVFYSGNCTCRYQKQDGRSREIVLAPIQDQMQRFKAKVLRNPRRQTSPPLYAVFEHPFMKKIVQREIFDISTSGFSICDKAEEAVLMPGIIIPDMTISYADILKIHCKVQVIYQKVETSVRFGMAILDMDLKNYNNLNKLLDNVPGVGQGMSNEINLDELWDLFFDTNFMYPAKYGHIEAFREAFQETYRKLYGDASEIAKHFSCQKNGRIYSHVSLLRAYDKAWMIHHHAARPMNEKYMGFIVIKQLILYLNGAHLLPSAHMDYVFCYIRPENKFNERVYTDFTQEQNDAKITSLDLFSYHTYEAETQPAPLPSGWSLQECSASDLWELKQFYKHHSGGLLWDMLSLDHRLQEESLEKVYAGMGFIRRWKPLALHCCGDLKAVIIAEESDVAINLSDLLNGFKVLIIDPKTSPEAIIAAVGNLTKGSGVKSVPLMIYPSTYAKNNGLHNEKAYYLWILDVQHGNAYMKYLARTYRIKLE
;
A
#
# COMPACT_ATOMS: atom_id res chain seq x y z
N MET A 1 -45.33 25.74 -17.09
CA MET A 1 -43.89 25.47 -16.86
C MET A 1 -43.08 26.37 -17.78
N ILE A 2 -41.98 26.95 -17.29
CA ILE A 2 -41.08 27.82 -18.05
C ILE A 2 -39.74 27.09 -18.15
N CYS A 3 -39.21 26.89 -19.35
CA CYS A 3 -37.91 26.30 -19.60
C CYS A 3 -37.01 27.30 -20.31
N GLN A 4 -35.75 27.38 -19.89
CA GLN A 4 -34.73 28.18 -20.57
C GLN A 4 -33.91 27.27 -21.49
N TRP A 5 -33.45 27.82 -22.61
CA TRP A 5 -32.53 27.09 -23.47
C TRP A 5 -31.17 26.95 -22.78
N ASP A 6 -30.55 25.78 -22.94
CA ASP A 6 -29.16 25.59 -22.53
C ASP A 6 -28.26 26.46 -23.43
N GLN A 7 -27.27 27.12 -22.82
CA GLN A 7 -26.34 28.02 -23.52
C GLN A 7 -25.64 27.35 -24.72
N ALA A 8 -25.44 26.03 -24.67
CA ALA A 8 -24.86 25.26 -25.76
C ALA A 8 -25.68 25.32 -27.07
N TYR A 9 -26.96 25.73 -27.00
CA TYR A 9 -27.85 25.86 -28.15
C TYR A 9 -28.19 27.30 -28.53
N SER A 10 -27.57 28.29 -27.89
CA SER A 10 -27.81 29.73 -28.13
C SER A 10 -27.58 30.18 -29.58
N THR A 11 -26.80 29.43 -30.36
CA THR A 11 -26.55 29.71 -31.79
C THR A 11 -27.68 29.25 -32.72
N TYR A 12 -28.61 28.41 -32.26
CA TYR A 12 -29.71 27.90 -33.06
C TYR A 12 -30.95 28.79 -32.90
N LYS A 13 -31.62 29.10 -34.02
CA LYS A 13 -32.90 29.82 -34.04
C LYS A 13 -34.06 28.87 -33.71
N LEU A 14 -34.10 28.41 -32.45
CA LEU A 14 -35.06 27.42 -31.97
C LEU A 14 -36.51 27.89 -32.09
N GLU A 15 -36.75 29.20 -32.10
CA GLU A 15 -38.06 29.82 -32.34
C GLU A 15 -38.68 29.46 -33.71
N ARG A 16 -37.89 28.92 -34.65
CA ARG A 16 -38.35 28.48 -35.98
C ARG A 16 -38.87 27.04 -36.03
N TYR A 17 -38.74 26.29 -34.94
CA TYR A 17 -39.14 24.88 -34.89
C TYR A 17 -40.59 24.74 -34.40
N HIS A 18 -41.19 23.57 -34.61
CA HIS A 18 -42.52 23.25 -34.10
C HIS A 18 -42.40 22.38 -32.84
N PHE A 19 -42.98 22.84 -31.74
CA PHE A 19 -43.07 22.05 -30.51
C PHE A 19 -44.06 20.90 -30.72
N GLN A 20 -43.63 19.67 -30.44
CA GLN A 20 -44.46 18.46 -30.58
C GLN A 20 -44.89 17.93 -29.22
N TYR A 21 -43.93 17.50 -28.41
CA TYR A 21 -44.16 16.91 -27.09
C TYR A 21 -43.03 17.30 -26.14
N LEU A 22 -43.33 17.33 -24.84
CA LEU A 22 -42.31 17.37 -23.79
C LEU A 22 -42.02 15.93 -23.36
N ILE A 23 -40.76 15.51 -23.40
CA ILE A 23 -40.34 14.21 -22.92
C ILE A 23 -39.64 14.39 -21.57
N ILE A 24 -40.25 13.86 -20.51
CA ILE A 24 -39.69 13.86 -19.16
C ILE A 24 -39.15 12.47 -18.88
N SER A 25 -37.87 12.37 -18.54
CA SER A 25 -37.32 11.15 -17.95
C SER A 25 -37.48 11.23 -16.44
N HIS A 26 -38.25 10.31 -15.85
CA HIS A 26 -38.43 10.21 -14.39
C HIS A 26 -38.25 8.75 -13.94
N ASP A 27 -37.25 8.50 -13.11
CA ASP A 27 -36.79 7.16 -12.72
C ASP A 27 -36.53 6.23 -13.92
N GLN A 28 -37.33 5.16 -14.04
CA GLN A 28 -37.29 4.20 -15.14
C GLN A 28 -38.26 4.59 -16.27
N SER A 29 -39.11 5.60 -16.09
CA SER A 29 -40.19 5.94 -17.01
C SER A 29 -39.78 7.04 -17.98
N VAL A 30 -40.10 6.84 -19.25
CA VAL A 30 -40.15 7.94 -20.22
C VAL A 30 -41.60 8.41 -20.27
N ILE A 31 -41.83 9.62 -19.78
CA ILE A 31 -43.14 10.25 -19.74
C ILE A 31 -43.23 11.20 -20.92
N LEU A 32 -44.13 10.89 -21.85
CA LEU A 32 -44.46 11.77 -22.96
C LEU A 32 -45.63 12.65 -22.52
N VAL A 33 -45.36 13.95 -22.44
CA VAL A 33 -46.31 14.96 -22.02
C VAL A 33 -46.76 15.74 -23.25
N PRO A 34 -48.04 15.64 -23.67
CA PRO A 34 -48.60 16.45 -24.74
C PRO A 34 -48.87 17.88 -24.23
N ALA A 35 -47.81 18.59 -23.87
CA ALA A 35 -47.89 19.96 -23.38
C ALA A 35 -48.33 20.90 -24.51
N GLN A 36 -49.06 21.96 -24.16
CA GLN A 36 -49.45 22.98 -25.13
C GLN A 36 -48.46 24.15 -25.05
N MET A 37 -47.83 24.48 -26.18
CA MET A 37 -46.91 25.61 -26.26
C MET A 37 -47.68 26.93 -26.24
N LEU A 38 -47.29 27.81 -25.32
CA LEU A 38 -47.85 29.16 -25.18
C LEU A 38 -46.95 30.19 -25.87
N VAL A 39 -45.65 30.18 -25.55
CA VAL A 39 -44.66 31.12 -26.07
C VAL A 39 -43.36 30.39 -26.30
N MET A 40 -42.69 30.68 -27.41
CA MET A 40 -41.33 30.25 -27.69
C MET A 40 -40.54 31.42 -28.27
N ASN A 41 -39.38 31.71 -27.69
CA ASN A 41 -38.52 32.81 -28.10
C ASN A 41 -37.04 32.40 -28.00
N GLY A 42 -36.14 33.36 -28.23
CA GLY A 42 -34.69 33.11 -28.19
C GLY A 42 -34.13 32.73 -26.81
N ASP A 43 -34.87 32.98 -25.72
CA ASP A 43 -34.41 32.71 -24.35
C ASP A 43 -34.98 31.38 -23.79
N GLY A 44 -36.14 30.95 -24.29
CA GLY A 44 -36.76 29.73 -23.81
C GLY A 44 -38.13 29.43 -24.40
N LEU A 45 -38.85 28.55 -23.70
CA LEU A 45 -40.22 28.17 -24.02
C LEU A 45 -41.10 28.16 -22.75
N THR A 46 -42.34 28.59 -22.91
CA THR A 46 -43.39 28.52 -21.89
C THR A 46 -44.49 27.60 -22.40
N ILE A 47 -44.83 26.59 -21.61
CA ILE A 47 -45.83 25.58 -21.95
C ILE A 47 -46.82 25.36 -20.81
N THR A 48 -48.06 25.05 -21.18
CA THR A 48 -49.09 24.53 -20.28
C THR A 48 -48.97 23.01 -20.21
N LEU A 49 -48.85 22.49 -18.99
CA LEU A 49 -48.82 21.05 -18.75
C LEU A 49 -50.26 20.53 -18.61
N PRO A 50 -50.60 19.37 -19.21
CA PRO A 50 -51.87 18.69 -18.94
C PRO A 50 -51.89 18.11 -17.52
N GLU A 51 -53.07 17.71 -17.05
CA GLU A 51 -53.25 17.06 -15.74
C GLU A 51 -52.52 15.69 -15.66
N ALA A 52 -52.39 14.99 -16.78
CA ALA A 52 -51.71 13.69 -16.86
C ALA A 52 -50.79 13.57 -18.08
N GLY A 53 -49.70 12.81 -17.94
CA GLY A 53 -48.78 12.42 -19.03
C GLY A 53 -48.84 10.92 -19.31
N LEU A 54 -48.35 10.50 -20.49
CA LEU A 54 -48.34 9.10 -20.91
C LEU A 54 -46.98 8.46 -20.62
N VAL A 55 -46.97 7.37 -19.85
CA VAL A 55 -45.77 6.54 -19.68
C VAL A 55 -45.63 5.65 -20.92
N VAL A 56 -44.72 6.02 -21.83
CA VAL A 56 -44.54 5.31 -23.11
C VAL A 56 -43.55 4.15 -23.03
N SER A 57 -42.69 4.12 -22.01
CA SER A 57 -41.87 2.94 -21.69
C SER A 57 -41.44 2.96 -20.23
N LYS A 58 -41.25 1.76 -19.67
CA LYS A 58 -40.49 1.53 -18.43
C LYS A 58 -39.18 0.84 -18.80
N ARG A 59 -38.06 1.52 -18.59
CA ARG A 59 -36.72 0.97 -18.73
C ARG A 59 -36.51 -0.11 -17.67
N GLN A 60 -35.75 -1.15 -18.00
CA GLN A 60 -35.38 -2.20 -17.02
C GLN A 60 -34.50 -1.65 -15.89
N SER A 61 -33.75 -0.58 -16.15
CA SER A 61 -32.91 0.09 -15.15
C SER A 61 -32.89 1.61 -15.38
N PRO A 62 -32.80 2.43 -14.31
CA PRO A 62 -32.67 3.87 -14.44
C PRO A 62 -31.36 4.24 -15.15
N ARG A 63 -31.37 5.39 -15.84
CA ARG A 63 -30.15 6.02 -16.39
C ARG A 63 -29.93 7.34 -15.67
N PHE A 64 -28.67 7.61 -15.35
CA PHE A 64 -28.25 8.79 -14.61
C PHE A 64 -27.39 9.64 -15.53
N ALA A 65 -27.72 10.93 -15.64
CA ALA A 65 -26.88 11.90 -16.34
C ALA A 65 -25.51 11.99 -15.65
N CYS A 66 -24.47 12.12 -16.45
CA CYS A 66 -23.10 12.22 -15.99
C CYS A 66 -22.48 13.54 -16.45
N HIS A 67 -21.65 14.11 -15.59
CA HIS A 67 -20.91 15.34 -15.85
C HIS A 67 -19.46 15.15 -15.38
N ASP A 68 -18.52 15.82 -16.04
CA ASP A 68 -17.09 15.83 -15.69
C ASP A 68 -16.42 14.44 -15.68
N VAL A 69 -16.84 13.56 -16.59
CA VAL A 69 -16.25 12.24 -16.80
C VAL A 69 -15.82 12.10 -18.26
N LYS A 70 -14.52 12.20 -18.49
CA LYS A 70 -13.90 11.97 -19.79
C LYS A 70 -13.98 10.49 -20.14
N ALA A 71 -14.28 10.22 -21.40
CA ALA A 71 -14.31 8.89 -21.99
C ALA A 71 -13.24 8.78 -23.08
N GLU A 72 -12.37 7.78 -22.93
CA GLU A 72 -11.43 7.36 -23.95
C GLU A 72 -11.80 5.95 -24.41
N LEU A 73 -11.80 5.73 -25.71
CA LEU A 73 -12.17 4.47 -26.35
C LEU A 73 -11.04 4.02 -27.27
N TRP A 74 -10.67 2.74 -27.17
CA TRP A 74 -9.68 2.09 -28.03
C TRP A 74 -10.20 0.80 -28.64
N GLN A 75 -9.83 0.56 -29.89
CA GLN A 75 -10.04 -0.72 -30.57
C GLN A 75 -9.02 -0.90 -31.68
N SER A 76 -8.14 -1.90 -31.59
CA SER A 76 -7.23 -2.29 -32.69
C SER A 76 -6.47 -1.12 -33.34
N GLY A 77 -6.01 -0.15 -32.55
CA GLY A 77 -5.31 1.06 -33.03
C GLY A 77 -6.20 2.27 -33.35
N PHE A 78 -7.53 2.10 -33.42
CA PHE A 78 -8.49 3.20 -33.43
C PHE A 78 -8.61 3.81 -32.02
N GLN A 79 -8.60 5.15 -31.95
CA GLN A 79 -8.82 5.91 -30.71
C GLN A 79 -9.90 6.98 -30.90
N ALA A 80 -10.77 7.11 -29.90
CA ALA A 80 -11.73 8.21 -29.78
C ALA A 80 -11.77 8.76 -28.35
N VAL A 81 -12.02 10.06 -28.23
CA VAL A 81 -12.05 10.78 -26.95
C VAL A 81 -13.30 11.67 -26.89
N GLY A 82 -13.86 11.82 -25.70
CA GLY A 82 -15.00 12.70 -25.44
C GLY A 82 -15.49 12.51 -24.00
N ASP A 83 -16.80 12.43 -23.82
CA ASP A 83 -17.43 12.49 -22.50
C ASP A 83 -18.46 11.37 -22.28
N LEU A 84 -18.60 10.94 -21.03
CA LEU A 84 -19.72 10.11 -20.59
C LEU A 84 -20.96 10.98 -20.44
N ILE A 85 -22.00 10.67 -21.22
CA ILE A 85 -23.28 11.40 -21.22
C ILE A 85 -24.18 10.89 -20.11
N ASP A 86 -24.36 9.57 -20.03
CA ASP A 86 -25.20 8.95 -19.02
C ASP A 86 -24.78 7.50 -18.74
N PHE A 87 -25.16 7.01 -17.57
CA PHE A 87 -24.78 5.73 -17.01
C PHE A 87 -25.99 4.93 -16.55
N SER A 88 -25.97 3.62 -16.75
CA SER A 88 -26.77 2.65 -15.99
C SER A 88 -25.87 1.50 -15.52
N PRO A 89 -26.29 0.70 -14.52
CA PRO A 89 -25.53 -0.47 -14.05
C PRO A 89 -25.18 -1.51 -15.12
N HIS A 90 -25.72 -1.38 -16.33
CA HIS A 90 -25.50 -2.32 -17.44
C HIS A 90 -24.85 -1.66 -18.66
N THR A 91 -24.85 -0.33 -18.75
CA THR A 91 -24.36 0.36 -19.97
C THR A 91 -23.84 1.76 -19.71
N PHE A 92 -22.85 2.16 -20.50
CA PHE A 92 -22.36 3.53 -20.61
C PHE A 92 -22.86 4.14 -21.93
N ARG A 93 -23.30 5.39 -21.92
CA ARG A 93 -23.49 6.17 -23.15
C ARG A 93 -22.45 7.26 -23.20
N ILE A 94 -21.60 7.22 -24.22
CA ILE A 94 -20.54 8.20 -24.42
C ILE A 94 -20.79 8.99 -25.69
N ARG A 95 -20.29 10.22 -25.75
CA ARG A 95 -20.18 11.01 -26.97
C ARG A 95 -18.71 11.27 -27.23
N VAL A 96 -18.21 10.79 -28.36
CA VAL A 96 -16.78 10.80 -28.68
C VAL A 96 -16.50 11.32 -30.08
N GLN A 97 -15.33 11.90 -30.27
CA GLN A 97 -14.76 12.24 -31.57
C GLN A 97 -13.51 11.39 -31.80
N SER A 98 -13.20 11.07 -33.05
CA SER A 98 -11.97 10.35 -33.36
C SER A 98 -10.75 11.22 -33.04
N ALA A 99 -9.69 10.62 -32.49
CA ALA A 99 -8.42 11.32 -32.29
C ALA A 99 -7.84 11.83 -33.64
N PRO A 100 -6.95 12.85 -33.65
CA PRO A 100 -6.45 13.47 -34.89
C PRO A 100 -5.85 12.53 -35.95
N LEU A 101 -5.41 11.34 -35.56
CA LEU A 101 -4.84 10.30 -36.44
C LEU A 101 -5.72 9.04 -36.53
N SER A 102 -6.99 9.13 -36.14
CA SER A 102 -7.95 8.03 -36.13
C SER A 102 -9.19 8.38 -36.95
N SER A 103 -9.83 7.36 -37.52
CA SER A 103 -11.08 7.50 -38.25
C SER A 103 -12.11 6.48 -37.75
N PHE A 104 -13.36 6.90 -37.60
CA PHE A 104 -14.45 5.99 -37.26
C PHE A 104 -14.73 4.93 -38.34
N ASN A 105 -14.11 5.02 -39.53
CA ASN A 105 -14.14 3.93 -40.50
C ASN A 105 -13.33 2.71 -40.05
N TRP A 106 -12.44 2.87 -39.09
CA TRP A 106 -11.68 1.78 -38.46
C TRP A 106 -12.40 1.17 -37.27
N PHE A 107 -13.53 1.76 -36.85
CA PHE A 107 -14.33 1.28 -35.74
C PHE A 107 -15.27 0.16 -36.18
N ASN A 108 -15.08 -1.04 -35.61
CA ASN A 108 -15.94 -2.19 -35.81
C ASN A 108 -16.89 -2.35 -34.60
N ILE A 109 -18.19 -2.17 -34.85
CA ILE A 109 -19.23 -2.28 -33.82
C ILE A 109 -19.38 -3.69 -33.23
N GLU A 110 -19.05 -4.72 -34.01
CA GLU A 110 -19.21 -6.13 -33.62
C GLU A 110 -18.05 -6.64 -32.77
N ALA A 111 -16.91 -5.95 -32.79
CA ALA A 111 -15.74 -6.31 -32.01
C ALA A 111 -15.75 -5.63 -30.63
N PRO A 112 -15.15 -6.25 -29.60
CA PRO A 112 -14.95 -5.61 -28.31
C PRO A 112 -14.17 -4.29 -28.41
N VAL A 113 -14.47 -3.38 -27.50
CA VAL A 113 -13.76 -2.10 -27.35
C VAL A 113 -13.23 -2.00 -25.92
N THR A 114 -12.09 -1.36 -25.73
CA THR A 114 -11.62 -0.98 -24.39
C THR A 114 -12.02 0.46 -24.13
N ILE A 115 -12.58 0.73 -22.96
CA ILE A 115 -12.86 2.10 -22.51
C ILE A 115 -12.13 2.44 -21.24
N ARG A 116 -11.85 3.73 -21.06
CA ARG A 116 -11.39 4.34 -19.82
C ARG A 116 -12.30 5.53 -19.52
N LEU A 117 -12.88 5.52 -18.33
CA LEU A 117 -13.70 6.61 -17.80
C LEU A 117 -12.92 7.23 -16.63
N SER A 118 -12.69 8.54 -16.69
CA SER A 118 -11.82 9.23 -15.74
C SER A 118 -12.13 10.72 -15.65
N ASN A 119 -11.63 11.37 -14.62
CA ASN A 119 -11.40 12.81 -14.61
C ASN A 119 -9.89 13.10 -14.57
N ASP A 120 -9.52 14.36 -14.34
CA ASP A 120 -8.10 14.78 -14.33
C ASP A 120 -7.28 14.13 -13.21
N LYS A 121 -7.91 13.65 -12.15
CA LYS A 121 -7.23 13.09 -10.96
C LYS A 121 -7.34 11.56 -10.88
N ASN A 122 -8.45 10.99 -11.33
CA ASN A 122 -8.84 9.63 -11.02
C ASN A 122 -9.39 8.88 -12.23
N VAL A 123 -9.06 7.60 -12.31
CA VAL A 123 -9.74 6.63 -13.17
C VAL A 123 -10.90 6.01 -12.39
N PHE A 124 -12.10 6.08 -12.96
CA PHE A 124 -13.34 5.53 -12.38
C PHE A 124 -13.70 4.17 -12.95
N TYR A 125 -13.33 3.88 -14.20
CA TYR A 125 -13.56 2.57 -14.82
C TYR A 125 -12.57 2.35 -15.96
N SER A 126 -12.10 1.12 -16.10
CA SER A 126 -11.35 0.68 -17.29
C SER A 126 -11.66 -0.78 -17.57
N GLY A 127 -12.07 -1.09 -18.79
CA GLY A 127 -12.49 -2.44 -19.12
C GLY A 127 -12.97 -2.61 -20.55
N ASN A 128 -13.24 -3.86 -20.91
CA ASN A 128 -13.75 -4.22 -22.23
C ASN A 128 -15.28 -4.19 -22.28
N CYS A 129 -15.82 -3.62 -23.35
CA CYS A 129 -17.25 -3.49 -23.59
C CYS A 129 -17.62 -3.98 -24.99
N THR A 130 -18.88 -4.36 -25.17
CA THR A 130 -19.52 -4.55 -26.47
C THR A 130 -20.28 -3.28 -26.84
N CYS A 131 -20.24 -2.90 -28.11
CA CYS A 131 -21.06 -1.80 -28.60
C CYS A 131 -22.47 -2.30 -28.92
N ARG A 132 -23.48 -1.71 -28.27
CA ARG A 132 -24.89 -2.06 -28.46
C ARG A 132 -25.57 -1.16 -29.48
N TYR A 133 -25.11 0.08 -29.59
CA TYR A 133 -25.71 1.09 -30.45
C TYR A 133 -24.70 2.18 -30.76
N GLN A 134 -24.75 2.74 -31.97
CA GLN A 134 -24.07 3.98 -32.31
C GLN A 134 -24.96 4.90 -33.13
N LYS A 135 -24.79 6.20 -32.96
CA LYS A 135 -25.44 7.24 -33.77
C LYS A 135 -24.42 8.32 -34.10
N GLN A 136 -24.37 8.73 -35.36
CA GLN A 136 -23.58 9.88 -35.77
C GLN A 136 -24.28 11.18 -35.37
N ASP A 137 -23.52 12.10 -34.78
CA ASP A 137 -23.96 13.43 -34.40
C ASP A 137 -22.90 14.47 -34.80
N GLY A 138 -23.04 15.01 -36.00
CA GLY A 138 -22.04 15.86 -36.64
C GLY A 138 -20.70 15.14 -36.82
N ARG A 139 -19.62 15.71 -36.25
CA ARG A 139 -18.27 15.11 -36.21
C ARG A 139 -18.09 14.11 -35.06
N SER A 140 -19.05 14.04 -34.14
CA SER A 140 -19.03 13.12 -33.02
C SER A 140 -19.89 11.89 -33.27
N ARG A 141 -19.69 10.85 -32.47
CA ARG A 141 -20.58 9.70 -32.39
C ARG A 141 -21.02 9.50 -30.96
N GLU A 142 -22.31 9.28 -30.78
CA GLU A 142 -22.85 8.73 -29.55
C GLU A 142 -22.83 7.21 -29.62
N ILE A 143 -22.29 6.57 -28.58
CA ILE A 143 -22.07 5.13 -28.54
C ILE A 143 -22.60 4.60 -27.20
N VAL A 144 -23.39 3.53 -27.25
CA VAL A 144 -23.85 2.80 -26.06
C VAL A 144 -23.04 1.53 -25.92
N LEU A 145 -22.35 1.40 -24.80
CA LEU A 145 -21.41 0.32 -24.50
C LEU A 145 -21.91 -0.49 -23.32
N ALA A 146 -21.84 -1.81 -23.42
CA ALA A 146 -22.16 -2.75 -22.35
C ALA A 146 -20.89 -3.49 -21.91
N PRO A 147 -20.52 -3.47 -20.62
CA PRO A 147 -19.42 -4.28 -20.09
C PRO A 147 -19.54 -5.76 -20.46
N ILE A 148 -18.42 -6.43 -20.72
CA ILE A 148 -18.41 -7.86 -21.07
C ILE A 148 -18.35 -8.75 -19.82
N GLN A 149 -17.68 -8.29 -18.75
CA GLN A 149 -17.38 -9.10 -17.58
C GLN A 149 -18.23 -8.67 -16.38
N ASP A 150 -18.94 -9.63 -15.79
CA ASP A 150 -19.67 -9.46 -14.53
C ASP A 150 -18.82 -9.78 -13.28
N GLN A 151 -17.58 -10.20 -13.50
CA GLN A 151 -16.60 -10.46 -12.45
C GLN A 151 -15.20 -10.11 -12.97
N MET A 152 -14.41 -9.48 -12.12
CA MET A 152 -13.00 -9.22 -12.38
C MET A 152 -12.13 -9.90 -11.33
N GLN A 153 -10.87 -10.16 -11.71
CA GLN A 153 -9.85 -10.62 -10.78
C GLN A 153 -8.74 -9.56 -10.70
N ARG A 154 -8.78 -8.73 -9.65
CA ARG A 154 -7.77 -7.68 -9.43
C ARG A 154 -6.44 -8.24 -8.95
N PHE A 155 -6.49 -9.21 -8.02
CA PHE A 155 -5.32 -9.82 -7.41
C PHE A 155 -5.27 -11.32 -7.70
N LYS A 156 -4.06 -11.89 -7.74
CA LYS A 156 -3.86 -13.35 -7.85
C LYS A 156 -4.63 -14.03 -6.72
N ALA A 157 -5.28 -15.16 -7.03
CA ALA A 157 -6.03 -15.92 -6.04
C ALA A 157 -5.07 -16.37 -4.93
N LYS A 158 -5.31 -15.89 -3.70
CA LYS A 158 -4.52 -16.29 -2.54
C LYS A 158 -5.08 -17.59 -1.95
N VAL A 159 -4.17 -18.50 -1.59
CA VAL A 159 -4.49 -19.74 -0.85
C VAL A 159 -4.86 -19.41 0.60
N LEU A 160 -4.21 -18.42 1.19
CA LEU A 160 -4.51 -17.91 2.53
C LEU A 160 -5.03 -16.48 2.41
N ARG A 161 -6.22 -16.24 2.97
CA ARG A 161 -6.87 -14.93 2.97
C ARG A 161 -7.04 -14.46 4.40
N ASN A 162 -6.99 -13.16 4.59
CA ASN A 162 -7.38 -12.59 5.87
C ASN A 162 -8.86 -12.92 6.13
N PRO A 163 -9.21 -13.32 7.36
CA PRO A 163 -10.57 -13.71 7.68
C PRO A 163 -11.52 -12.53 7.46
N ARG A 164 -12.68 -12.81 6.87
CA ARG A 164 -13.79 -11.86 6.80
C ARG A 164 -14.57 -11.92 8.11
N ARG A 165 -14.94 -10.76 8.62
CA ARG A 165 -15.67 -10.59 9.87
C ARG A 165 -16.99 -9.88 9.60
N GLN A 166 -18.00 -10.27 10.37
CA GLN A 166 -19.19 -9.45 10.57
C GLN A 166 -19.00 -8.70 11.89
N THR A 167 -19.39 -7.44 11.92
CA THR A 167 -19.19 -6.58 13.09
C THR A 167 -20.52 -6.27 13.75
N SER A 168 -20.50 -6.14 15.07
CA SER A 168 -21.61 -5.60 15.85
C SER A 168 -21.02 -4.61 16.86
N PRO A 169 -21.31 -3.31 16.77
CA PRO A 169 -22.18 -2.61 15.80
C PRO A 169 -21.79 -2.78 14.31
N PRO A 170 -22.74 -2.57 13.37
CA PRO A 170 -22.46 -2.65 11.94
C PRO A 170 -21.56 -1.52 11.46
N LEU A 171 -20.85 -1.77 10.36
CA LEU A 171 -20.06 -0.79 9.64
C LEU A 171 -20.86 -0.28 8.43
N TYR A 172 -20.60 0.95 8.02
CA TYR A 172 -21.22 1.55 6.84
C TYR A 172 -20.18 2.00 5.82
N ALA A 173 -20.40 1.71 4.54
CA ALA A 173 -19.67 2.29 3.43
C ALA A 173 -20.39 3.56 2.97
N VAL A 174 -19.70 4.70 2.99
CA VAL A 174 -20.21 6.01 2.58
C VAL A 174 -19.28 6.56 1.51
N PHE A 175 -19.83 6.92 0.35
CA PHE A 175 -19.05 7.44 -0.77
C PHE A 175 -19.89 8.28 -1.72
N GLU A 176 -19.24 9.14 -2.49
CA GLU A 176 -19.86 9.77 -3.66
C GLU A 176 -19.73 8.85 -4.87
N HIS A 177 -20.85 8.51 -5.52
CA HIS A 177 -20.81 7.67 -6.71
C HIS A 177 -20.07 8.39 -7.86
N PRO A 178 -19.01 7.78 -8.46
CA PRO A 178 -18.09 8.48 -9.35
C PRO A 178 -18.75 9.09 -10.59
N PHE A 179 -19.81 8.44 -11.10
CA PHE A 179 -20.56 8.89 -12.28
C PHE A 179 -21.81 9.74 -11.97
N MET A 180 -22.44 9.54 -10.81
CA MET A 180 -23.74 10.17 -10.50
C MET A 180 -23.58 11.40 -9.60
N LYS A 181 -22.42 11.55 -8.94
CA LYS A 181 -22.14 12.62 -7.97
C LYS A 181 -23.18 12.67 -6.83
N LYS A 182 -23.69 11.50 -6.46
CA LYS A 182 -24.65 11.33 -5.35
C LYS A 182 -23.98 10.55 -4.23
N ILE A 183 -24.22 10.98 -2.99
CA ILE A 183 -23.78 10.25 -1.81
C ILE A 183 -24.59 8.96 -1.69
N VAL A 184 -23.88 7.85 -1.53
CA VAL A 184 -24.41 6.52 -1.29
C VAL A 184 -23.92 6.04 0.07
N GLN A 185 -24.84 5.55 0.89
CA GLN A 185 -24.55 4.92 2.17
C GLN A 185 -25.17 3.51 2.18
N ARG A 186 -24.36 2.50 2.54
CA ARG A 186 -24.78 1.11 2.64
C ARG A 186 -24.13 0.43 3.84
N GLU A 187 -24.86 -0.49 4.47
CA GLU A 187 -24.30 -1.36 5.50
C GLU A 187 -23.31 -2.35 4.87
N ILE A 188 -22.19 -2.57 5.54
CA ILE A 188 -21.18 -3.55 5.16
C ILE A 188 -21.58 -4.92 5.71
N PHE A 189 -21.80 -5.87 4.79
CA PHE A 189 -22.23 -7.23 5.11
C PHE A 189 -21.11 -8.08 5.75
N ASP A 190 -19.89 -7.98 5.21
CA ASP A 190 -18.68 -8.58 5.76
C ASP A 190 -17.44 -7.77 5.36
N ILE A 191 -16.36 -7.83 6.15
CA ILE A 191 -15.14 -7.06 5.90
C ILE A 191 -13.86 -7.80 6.32
N SER A 192 -12.78 -7.56 5.58
CA SER A 192 -11.40 -7.90 5.91
C SER A 192 -10.52 -6.67 5.67
N THR A 193 -9.24 -6.73 6.05
CA THR A 193 -8.29 -5.65 5.76
C THR A 193 -7.98 -5.45 4.27
N SER A 194 -8.45 -6.35 3.38
CA SER A 194 -8.21 -6.29 1.93
C SER A 194 -9.46 -5.94 1.10
N GLY A 195 -10.62 -5.87 1.74
CA GLY A 195 -11.89 -5.70 1.02
C GLY A 195 -13.09 -6.19 1.83
N PHE A 196 -14.28 -5.86 1.35
CA PHE A 196 -15.55 -6.07 2.02
C PHE A 196 -16.68 -6.31 1.01
N SER A 197 -17.90 -6.50 1.51
CA SER A 197 -19.09 -6.58 0.66
C SER A 197 -20.26 -5.76 1.20
N ILE A 198 -21.15 -5.32 0.31
CA ILE A 198 -22.40 -4.63 0.61
C ILE A 198 -23.56 -5.30 -0.15
N CYS A 199 -24.79 -5.10 0.32
CA CYS A 199 -25.99 -5.64 -0.30
C CYS A 199 -26.99 -4.52 -0.62
N ASP A 200 -27.48 -4.50 -1.87
CA ASP A 200 -28.53 -3.58 -2.34
C ASP A 200 -29.80 -4.36 -2.69
N LYS A 201 -30.96 -3.71 -2.61
CA LYS A 201 -32.14 -4.20 -3.33
C LYS A 201 -31.91 -4.05 -4.84
N ALA A 202 -32.51 -4.93 -5.64
CA ALA A 202 -32.34 -4.91 -7.10
C ALA A 202 -32.69 -3.56 -7.75
N GLU A 203 -33.70 -2.85 -7.23
CA GLU A 203 -34.14 -1.53 -7.71
C GLU A 203 -33.24 -0.38 -7.26
N GLU A 204 -32.46 -0.57 -6.18
CA GLU A 204 -31.55 0.42 -5.60
C GLU A 204 -30.09 0.19 -6.03
N ALA A 205 -29.81 -0.90 -6.75
CA ALA A 205 -28.49 -1.30 -7.21
C ALA A 205 -27.95 -0.32 -8.27
N VAL A 206 -26.96 0.48 -7.88
CA VAL A 206 -26.33 1.51 -8.74
C VAL A 206 -24.88 1.21 -9.09
N LEU A 207 -24.33 0.10 -8.60
CA LEU A 207 -22.96 -0.33 -8.83
C LEU A 207 -22.86 -1.42 -9.90
N MET A 208 -21.67 -1.59 -10.45
CA MET A 208 -21.32 -2.69 -11.33
C MET A 208 -19.82 -3.04 -11.19
N PRO A 209 -19.42 -4.28 -11.52
CA PRO A 209 -18.02 -4.70 -11.53
C PRO A 209 -17.14 -3.75 -12.36
N GLY A 210 -15.95 -3.43 -11.84
CA GLY A 210 -14.97 -2.55 -12.48
C GLY A 210 -14.98 -1.11 -12.00
N ILE A 211 -16.07 -0.62 -11.38
CA ILE A 211 -16.12 0.76 -10.85
C ILE A 211 -15.07 0.94 -9.75
N ILE A 212 -14.26 1.98 -9.90
CA ILE A 212 -13.30 2.46 -8.91
C ILE A 212 -13.91 3.66 -8.21
N ILE A 213 -13.98 3.59 -6.89
CA ILE A 213 -14.44 4.66 -6.02
C ILE A 213 -13.18 5.25 -5.36
N PRO A 214 -12.73 6.45 -5.76
CA PRO A 214 -11.45 6.99 -5.32
C PRO A 214 -11.38 7.31 -3.83
N ASP A 215 -12.49 7.76 -3.25
CA ASP A 215 -12.61 8.08 -1.84
C ASP A 215 -13.90 7.48 -1.29
N MET A 216 -13.73 6.54 -0.38
CA MET A 216 -14.79 5.86 0.32
C MET A 216 -14.45 5.86 1.81
N THR A 217 -15.45 6.20 2.61
CA THR A 217 -15.35 6.17 4.07
C THR A 217 -16.04 4.90 4.58
N ILE A 218 -15.30 4.07 5.32
CA ILE A 218 -15.86 3.06 6.20
C ILE A 218 -16.13 3.75 7.55
N SER A 219 -17.41 3.88 7.91
CA SER A 219 -17.87 4.50 9.16
C SER A 219 -18.19 3.42 10.20
N TYR A 220 -17.68 3.59 11.42
CA TYR A 220 -18.04 2.81 12.59
C TYR A 220 -18.65 3.71 13.67
N ALA A 221 -19.92 3.46 14.00
CA ALA A 221 -20.70 4.20 14.99
C ALA A 221 -20.64 5.73 14.80
N ASP A 222 -20.46 6.21 13.56
CA ASP A 222 -20.29 7.63 13.16
C ASP A 222 -19.16 8.40 13.86
N ILE A 223 -18.30 7.70 14.60
CA ILE A 223 -17.16 8.26 15.34
C ILE A 223 -15.87 8.01 14.57
N LEU A 224 -15.63 6.76 14.18
CA LEU A 224 -14.42 6.39 13.46
C LEU A 224 -14.69 6.35 11.96
N LYS A 225 -13.91 7.14 11.21
CA LYS A 225 -13.95 7.22 9.75
C LYS A 225 -12.64 6.71 9.18
N ILE A 226 -12.73 5.68 8.35
CA ILE A 226 -11.59 5.05 7.69
C ILE A 226 -11.70 5.32 6.19
N HIS A 227 -10.79 6.14 5.66
CA HIS A 227 -10.77 6.49 4.24
C HIS A 227 -10.01 5.46 3.42
N CYS A 228 -10.55 5.10 2.25
CA CYS A 228 -9.91 4.15 1.34
C CYS A 228 -10.35 4.34 -0.11
N LYS A 229 -9.51 3.85 -1.02
CA LYS A 229 -9.83 3.69 -2.42
C LYS A 229 -10.27 2.26 -2.66
N VAL A 230 -11.39 2.05 -3.35
CA VAL A 230 -11.90 0.70 -3.61
C VAL A 230 -12.23 0.47 -5.07
N GLN A 231 -12.33 -0.80 -5.45
CA GLN A 231 -12.88 -1.22 -6.74
C GLN A 231 -13.92 -2.31 -6.54
N VAL A 232 -15.04 -2.21 -7.23
CA VAL A 232 -16.07 -3.26 -7.29
C VAL A 232 -15.54 -4.42 -8.13
N ILE A 233 -15.46 -5.61 -7.54
CA ILE A 233 -14.81 -6.78 -8.14
C ILE A 233 -15.81 -7.79 -8.70
N TYR A 234 -16.96 -7.94 -8.06
CA TYR A 234 -18.02 -8.83 -8.53
C TYR A 234 -19.38 -8.32 -8.09
N GLN A 235 -20.40 -8.79 -8.80
CA GLN A 235 -21.80 -8.72 -8.39
C GLN A 235 -22.38 -10.13 -8.29
N LYS A 236 -23.27 -10.37 -7.32
CA LYS A 236 -23.99 -11.63 -7.19
C LYS A 236 -25.46 -11.33 -6.90
N VAL A 237 -26.34 -11.80 -7.78
CA VAL A 237 -27.79 -11.64 -7.62
C VAL A 237 -28.33 -12.81 -6.80
N GLU A 238 -28.90 -12.50 -5.64
CA GLU A 238 -29.60 -13.42 -4.74
C GLU A 238 -31.02 -12.85 -4.49
N THR A 239 -31.53 -12.89 -3.25
CA THR A 239 -32.69 -12.07 -2.85
C THR A 239 -32.38 -10.57 -2.85
N SER A 240 -31.10 -10.23 -2.71
CA SER A 240 -30.51 -8.90 -2.85
C SER A 240 -29.33 -8.98 -3.82
N VAL A 241 -28.84 -7.85 -4.31
CA VAL A 241 -27.64 -7.77 -5.13
C VAL A 241 -26.44 -7.51 -4.23
N ARG A 242 -25.55 -8.50 -4.10
CA ARG A 242 -24.32 -8.38 -3.32
C ARG A 242 -23.17 -7.90 -4.19
N PHE A 243 -22.49 -6.85 -3.75
CA PHE A 243 -21.28 -6.35 -4.39
C PHE A 243 -20.06 -6.65 -3.53
N GLY A 244 -19.05 -7.29 -4.11
CA GLY A 244 -17.75 -7.46 -3.46
C GLY A 244 -16.78 -6.36 -3.89
N MET A 245 -16.11 -5.74 -2.93
CA MET A 245 -15.15 -4.67 -3.17
C MET A 245 -13.76 -5.08 -2.68
N ALA A 246 -12.74 -4.73 -3.46
CA ALA A 246 -11.34 -4.79 -3.03
C ALA A 246 -10.86 -3.39 -2.67
N ILE A 247 -10.16 -3.29 -1.54
CA ILE A 247 -9.45 -2.06 -1.18
C ILE A 247 -8.18 -2.01 -2.04
N LEU A 248 -8.04 -0.91 -2.79
CA LEU A 248 -6.90 -0.67 -3.68
C LEU A 248 -5.79 0.11 -2.98
N ASP A 249 -6.16 1.04 -2.11
CA ASP A 249 -5.21 1.81 -1.32
C ASP A 249 -5.87 2.39 -0.08
N MET A 250 -5.07 2.61 0.95
CA MET A 250 -5.44 3.16 2.25
C MET A 250 -4.14 3.57 2.94
N ASP A 251 -4.07 4.79 3.49
CA ASP A 251 -2.90 5.18 4.28
C ASP A 251 -2.74 4.30 5.53
N LEU A 252 -1.53 4.29 6.10
CA LEU A 252 -1.23 3.40 7.23
C LEU A 252 -2.03 3.72 8.48
N LYS A 253 -2.40 4.98 8.70
CA LYS A 253 -3.24 5.37 9.84
C LYS A 253 -4.62 4.73 9.73
N ASN A 254 -5.27 4.87 8.58
CA ASN A 254 -6.55 4.27 8.25
C ASN A 254 -6.47 2.73 8.27
N TYR A 255 -5.40 2.15 7.73
CA TYR A 255 -5.19 0.69 7.76
C TYR A 255 -5.03 0.15 9.18
N ASN A 256 -4.28 0.87 10.02
CA ASN A 256 -4.11 0.55 11.43
C ASN A 256 -5.44 0.64 12.19
N ASN A 257 -6.27 1.64 11.90
CA ASN A 257 -7.61 1.78 12.49
C ASN A 257 -8.51 0.61 12.08
N LEU A 258 -8.53 0.23 10.79
CA LEU A 258 -9.30 -0.92 10.32
C LEU A 258 -8.81 -2.23 10.97
N ASN A 259 -7.50 -2.45 11.01
CA ASN A 259 -6.92 -3.64 11.64
C ASN A 259 -7.26 -3.71 13.14
N LYS A 260 -7.12 -2.60 13.89
CA LYS A 260 -7.52 -2.52 15.31
C LYS A 260 -9.00 -2.85 15.49
N LEU A 261 -9.87 -2.35 14.62
CA LEU A 261 -11.31 -2.62 14.68
C LEU A 261 -11.61 -4.11 14.47
N LEU A 262 -11.00 -4.72 13.46
CA LEU A 262 -11.22 -6.13 13.13
C LEU A 262 -10.63 -7.11 14.16
N ASP A 263 -9.53 -6.72 14.82
CA ASP A 263 -8.91 -7.52 15.87
C ASP A 263 -9.73 -7.53 17.18
N ASN A 264 -10.56 -6.51 17.40
CA ASN A 264 -11.40 -6.34 18.59
C ASN A 264 -12.83 -6.88 18.45
N VAL A 265 -13.16 -7.55 17.34
CA VAL A 265 -14.49 -8.14 17.15
C VAL A 265 -14.72 -9.26 18.18
N PRO A 266 -15.85 -9.29 18.92
CA PRO A 266 -16.12 -10.31 19.94
C PRO A 266 -15.93 -11.74 19.45
N GLY A 267 -15.24 -12.57 20.22
CA GLY A 267 -14.88 -13.95 19.84
C GLY A 267 -13.53 -14.09 19.13
N VAL A 268 -12.90 -12.97 18.76
CA VAL A 268 -11.52 -12.91 18.24
C VAL A 268 -10.59 -12.44 19.37
N GLY A 269 -9.49 -13.16 19.61
CA GLY A 269 -8.35 -12.62 20.35
C GLY A 269 -8.59 -12.12 21.79
N GLN A 270 -9.21 -12.92 22.67
CA GLN A 270 -9.28 -12.56 24.11
C GLN A 270 -7.87 -12.29 24.68
N GLY A 271 -7.65 -11.08 25.23
CA GLY A 271 -6.35 -10.67 25.78
C GLY A 271 -5.40 -10.04 24.75
N MET A 272 -5.94 -9.40 23.71
CA MET A 272 -5.16 -8.61 22.76
C MET A 272 -5.40 -7.13 23.02
N SER A 273 -4.33 -6.38 23.24
CA SER A 273 -4.37 -4.92 23.32
C SER A 273 -3.14 -4.38 22.62
N ASN A 274 -3.31 -3.27 21.89
CA ASN A 274 -2.20 -2.52 21.30
C ASN A 274 -1.84 -1.29 22.15
N GLU A 275 -2.56 -1.03 23.24
CA GLU A 275 -2.15 -0.04 24.23
C GLU A 275 -1.05 -0.65 25.09
N ILE A 276 0.14 -0.05 25.09
CA ILE A 276 1.32 -0.59 25.75
C ILE A 276 1.67 0.24 26.97
N ASN A 277 1.75 -0.42 28.13
CA ASN A 277 2.50 0.08 29.26
C ASN A 277 4.01 -0.15 29.01
N LEU A 278 4.79 0.92 28.94
CA LEU A 278 6.22 0.86 28.62
C LEU A 278 7.05 0.20 29.71
N ASP A 279 6.68 0.33 30.99
CA ASP A 279 7.38 -0.33 32.09
C ASP A 279 7.18 -1.85 32.01
N GLU A 280 5.95 -2.28 31.74
CA GLU A 280 5.64 -3.70 31.55
C GLU A 280 6.30 -4.29 30.29
N LEU A 281 6.47 -3.49 29.23
CA LEU A 281 7.22 -3.90 28.05
C LEU A 281 8.70 -4.09 28.38
N TRP A 282 9.25 -3.21 29.21
CA TRP A 282 10.62 -3.32 29.69
C TRP A 282 10.81 -4.58 30.53
N ASP A 283 9.87 -4.89 31.41
CA ASP A 283 9.86 -6.13 32.21
C ASP A 283 9.81 -7.37 31.32
N LEU A 284 8.98 -7.38 30.26
CA LEU A 284 8.97 -8.46 29.28
C LEU A 284 10.37 -8.66 28.66
N PHE A 285 11.06 -7.59 28.29
CA PHE A 285 12.38 -7.70 27.66
C PHE A 285 13.45 -8.28 28.60
N PHE A 286 13.37 -8.01 29.90
CA PHE A 286 14.23 -8.67 30.89
C PHE A 286 13.84 -10.12 31.13
N ASP A 287 12.56 -10.40 31.38
CA ASP A 287 12.04 -11.75 31.65
C ASP A 287 12.37 -12.74 30.52
N THR A 288 12.40 -12.25 29.29
CA THR A 288 12.66 -13.07 28.08
C THR A 288 14.14 -13.15 27.70
N ASN A 289 15.02 -12.55 28.50
CA ASN A 289 16.45 -12.40 28.21
C ASN A 289 16.72 -11.69 26.86
N PHE A 290 15.75 -10.92 26.36
CA PHE A 290 15.95 -10.03 25.22
C PHE A 290 16.93 -8.89 25.58
N MET A 291 16.95 -8.50 26.85
CA MET A 291 17.91 -7.59 27.49
C MET A 291 18.90 -8.36 28.38
N TYR A 292 19.82 -9.11 27.76
CA TYR A 292 20.90 -9.80 28.48
C TYR A 292 21.91 -8.80 29.09
N PRO A 293 22.68 -9.17 30.14
CA PRO A 293 23.49 -8.23 30.92
C PRO A 293 24.43 -7.33 30.09
N ALA A 294 25.17 -7.90 29.13
CA ALA A 294 26.04 -7.11 28.26
C ALA A 294 25.26 -6.09 27.41
N LYS A 295 24.06 -6.47 26.92
CA LYS A 295 23.18 -5.56 26.17
C LYS A 295 22.65 -4.44 27.06
N TYR A 296 22.24 -4.76 28.29
CA TYR A 296 21.80 -3.76 29.26
C TYR A 296 22.92 -2.78 29.59
N GLY A 297 24.17 -3.22 29.77
CA GLY A 297 25.31 -2.33 30.00
C GLY A 297 25.53 -1.28 28.90
N HIS A 298 25.20 -1.61 27.64
CA HIS A 298 25.22 -0.63 26.56
C HIS A 298 24.00 0.31 26.58
N ILE A 299 22.81 -0.21 26.95
CA ILE A 299 21.53 0.51 26.87
C ILE A 299 21.21 1.35 28.11
N GLU A 300 21.77 1.01 29.27
CA GLU A 300 21.53 1.70 30.54
C GLU A 300 21.75 3.21 30.43
N ALA A 301 22.82 3.62 29.73
CA ALA A 301 23.18 5.02 29.51
C ALA A 301 22.10 5.82 28.74
N PHE A 302 21.18 5.14 28.03
CA PHE A 302 20.13 5.77 27.25
C PHE A 302 18.73 5.22 27.54
N ARG A 303 18.51 4.64 28.73
CA ARG A 303 17.20 4.11 29.15
C ARG A 303 16.08 5.16 29.06
N GLU A 304 16.33 6.38 29.54
CA GLU A 304 15.33 7.46 29.48
C GLU A 304 15.01 7.86 28.04
N ALA A 305 16.03 7.96 27.19
CA ALA A 305 15.86 8.23 25.77
C ALA A 305 15.07 7.11 25.06
N PHE A 306 15.27 5.84 25.47
CA PHE A 306 14.47 4.72 24.99
C PHE A 306 12.99 4.88 25.38
N GLN A 307 12.68 5.14 26.66
CA GLN A 307 11.30 5.32 27.10
C GLN A 307 10.61 6.46 26.33
N GLU A 308 11.30 7.58 26.13
CA GLU A 308 10.77 8.72 25.39
C GLU A 308 10.58 8.42 23.89
N THR A 309 11.55 7.76 23.27
CA THR A 309 11.47 7.33 21.86
C THR A 309 10.25 6.44 21.65
N TYR A 310 10.05 5.43 22.51
CA TYR A 310 8.92 4.50 22.39
C TYR A 310 7.58 5.08 22.78
N ARG A 311 7.55 6.03 23.73
CA ARG A 311 6.35 6.81 24.03
C ARG A 311 5.85 7.56 22.79
N LYS A 312 6.76 8.20 22.05
CA LYS A 312 6.43 8.86 20.77
C LYS A 312 6.06 7.85 19.68
N LEU A 313 6.86 6.78 19.54
CA LEU A 313 6.73 5.80 18.46
C LEU A 313 5.42 5.02 18.53
N TYR A 314 4.98 4.62 19.72
CA TYR A 314 3.76 3.84 19.93
C TYR A 314 2.51 4.68 20.15
N GLY A 315 2.66 6.00 20.34
CA GLY A 315 1.55 6.95 20.39
C GLY A 315 0.98 7.21 19.00
N ASP A 316 1.66 8.03 18.21
CA ASP A 316 1.11 8.60 16.97
C ASP A 316 1.95 8.35 15.71
N ALA A 317 3.08 7.64 15.80
CA ALA A 317 4.02 7.45 14.68
C ALA A 317 3.62 6.32 13.70
N SER A 318 2.34 6.25 13.35
CA SER A 318 1.73 5.10 12.67
C SER A 318 2.20 4.87 11.22
N GLU A 319 2.85 5.85 10.58
CA GLU A 319 3.42 5.71 9.23
C GLU A 319 4.84 5.14 9.24
N ILE A 320 5.52 5.16 10.39
CA ILE A 320 6.89 4.68 10.53
C ILE A 320 7.00 3.48 11.46
N ALA A 321 6.00 3.22 12.30
CA ALA A 321 6.02 2.12 13.25
C ALA A 321 4.68 1.43 13.45
N LYS A 322 4.75 0.15 13.80
CA LYS A 322 3.61 -0.68 14.19
C LYS A 322 4.08 -1.72 15.20
N HIS A 323 3.22 -2.10 16.13
CA HIS A 323 3.49 -3.19 17.05
C HIS A 323 2.25 -4.04 17.30
N PHE A 324 2.49 -5.22 17.85
CA PHE A 324 1.47 -6.14 18.33
C PHE A 324 1.88 -6.67 19.70
N SER A 325 0.94 -6.64 20.63
CA SER A 325 1.14 -7.23 21.95
C SER A 325 -0.03 -8.10 22.37
N CYS A 326 0.29 -9.20 23.07
CA CYS A 326 -0.70 -10.01 23.77
C CYS A 326 -0.57 -9.75 25.27
N GLN A 327 -1.66 -9.37 25.92
CA GLN A 327 -1.67 -8.92 27.31
C GLN A 327 -2.81 -9.55 28.08
N LYS A 328 -2.57 -9.86 29.36
CA LYS A 328 -3.63 -10.35 30.26
C LYS A 328 -3.50 -9.67 31.61
N ASN A 329 -4.55 -8.98 32.03
CA ASN A 329 -4.61 -8.23 33.29
C ASN A 329 -3.46 -7.21 33.43
N GLY A 330 -3.19 -6.43 32.39
CA GLY A 330 -2.13 -5.43 32.37
C GLY A 330 -0.71 -5.98 32.17
N ARG A 331 -0.53 -7.31 32.18
CA ARG A 331 0.76 -7.99 32.02
C ARG A 331 1.00 -8.40 30.55
N ILE A 332 2.13 -8.02 29.94
CA ILE A 332 2.42 -8.30 28.50
C ILE A 332 3.11 -9.66 28.34
N TYR A 333 2.56 -10.60 27.58
CA TYR A 333 3.13 -11.94 27.41
C TYR A 333 3.92 -12.13 26.12
N SER A 334 3.61 -11.35 25.09
CA SER A 334 4.39 -11.32 23.86
C SER A 334 4.27 -9.98 23.17
N HIS A 335 5.33 -9.62 22.44
CA HIS A 335 5.49 -8.37 21.74
C HIS A 335 6.25 -8.58 20.44
N VAL A 336 5.88 -7.85 19.39
CA VAL A 336 6.69 -7.69 18.17
C VAL A 336 6.42 -6.30 17.59
N SER A 337 7.45 -5.69 17.01
CA SER A 337 7.36 -4.39 16.36
C SER A 337 7.85 -4.43 14.93
N LEU A 338 7.40 -3.46 14.15
CA LEU A 338 7.93 -3.10 12.86
C LEU A 338 8.32 -1.62 12.85
N LEU A 339 9.38 -1.32 12.11
CA LEU A 339 9.87 0.03 11.86
C LEU A 339 10.17 0.20 10.37
N ARG A 340 9.66 1.25 9.73
CA ARG A 340 9.94 1.56 8.31
C ARG A 340 11.36 2.08 8.16
N ALA A 341 12.30 1.18 7.92
CA ALA A 341 13.72 1.51 7.91
C ALA A 341 14.23 2.06 6.57
N TYR A 342 13.58 1.70 5.46
CA TYR A 342 13.86 2.22 4.12
C TYR A 342 12.55 2.51 3.38
N ASP A 343 12.64 3.19 2.23
CA ASP A 343 11.47 3.73 1.53
C ASP A 343 10.39 2.68 1.25
N LYS A 344 10.77 1.42 1.02
CA LYS A 344 9.86 0.31 0.70
C LYS A 344 10.03 -0.91 1.62
N ALA A 345 10.76 -0.76 2.73
CA ALA A 345 11.17 -1.88 3.56
C ALA A 345 10.95 -1.64 5.06
N TRP A 346 10.31 -2.62 5.70
CA TRP A 346 9.99 -2.61 7.12
C TRP A 346 10.82 -3.63 7.90
N MET A 347 11.52 -3.16 8.92
CA MET A 347 12.30 -4.00 9.82
C MET A 347 11.40 -4.57 10.92
N ILE A 348 11.31 -5.89 11.00
CA ILE A 348 10.73 -6.60 12.15
C ILE A 348 11.78 -6.63 13.27
N HIS A 349 11.40 -6.17 14.45
CA HIS A 349 12.28 -6.16 15.63
C HIS A 349 11.50 -6.38 16.92
N HIS A 350 12.26 -6.59 18.00
CA HIS A 350 11.76 -6.70 19.37
C HIS A 350 10.76 -7.84 19.56
N HIS A 351 10.93 -8.94 18.81
CA HIS A 351 10.14 -10.13 19.03
C HIS A 351 10.55 -10.79 20.36
N ALA A 352 9.67 -10.68 21.35
CA ALA A 352 9.88 -11.20 22.69
C ALA A 352 8.61 -11.89 23.19
N ALA A 353 8.76 -13.00 23.90
CA ALA A 353 7.62 -13.72 24.48
C ALA A 353 8.03 -14.52 25.70
N ARG A 354 7.19 -14.51 26.72
CA ARG A 354 7.30 -15.34 27.93
C ARG A 354 6.15 -16.35 28.00
N PRO A 355 6.34 -17.49 28.68
CA PRO A 355 5.35 -18.55 28.71
C PRO A 355 4.04 -18.12 29.41
N MET A 356 2.91 -18.66 28.93
CA MET A 356 1.61 -18.53 29.58
C MET A 356 0.84 -19.85 29.44
N ASN A 357 0.73 -20.64 30.52
CA ASN A 357 -0.05 -21.89 30.58
C ASN A 357 0.10 -22.77 29.31
N GLU A 358 1.33 -23.19 29.00
CA GLU A 358 1.69 -24.04 27.84
C GLU A 358 1.43 -23.45 26.44
N LYS A 359 0.99 -22.18 26.33
CA LYS A 359 0.81 -21.49 25.05
C LYS A 359 2.11 -20.85 24.57
N TYR A 360 2.41 -21.04 23.28
CA TYR A 360 3.53 -20.36 22.61
C TYR A 360 3.14 -18.92 22.24
N MET A 361 3.21 -18.02 23.21
CA MET A 361 2.78 -16.63 23.08
C MET A 361 3.49 -15.86 21.95
N GLY A 362 4.73 -16.23 21.63
CA GLY A 362 5.48 -15.64 20.52
C GLY A 362 4.84 -15.86 19.14
N PHE A 363 4.17 -16.99 18.92
CA PHE A 363 3.49 -17.26 17.65
C PHE A 363 2.17 -16.51 17.50
N ILE A 364 1.57 -16.05 18.60
CA ILE A 364 0.35 -15.24 18.56
C ILE A 364 0.62 -13.89 17.88
N VAL A 365 1.68 -13.20 18.31
CA VAL A 365 2.07 -11.92 17.71
C VAL A 365 2.66 -12.09 16.31
N ILE A 366 3.34 -13.21 16.02
CA ILE A 366 3.76 -13.55 14.64
C ILE A 366 2.53 -13.73 13.73
N LYS A 367 1.48 -14.43 14.19
CA LYS A 367 0.24 -14.59 13.42
C LYS A 367 -0.36 -13.22 13.08
N GLN A 368 -0.42 -12.30 14.05
CA GLN A 368 -0.94 -10.94 13.82
C GLN A 368 -0.09 -10.16 12.82
N LEU A 369 1.22 -10.13 13.05
CA LEU A 369 2.20 -9.52 12.14
C LEU A 369 1.95 -10.00 10.72
N ILE A 370 1.85 -11.30 10.52
CA ILE A 370 1.67 -11.90 9.20
C ILE A 370 0.33 -11.53 8.55
N LEU A 371 -0.78 -11.58 9.29
CA LEU A 371 -2.08 -11.15 8.77
C LEU A 371 -2.07 -9.66 8.41
N TYR A 372 -1.40 -8.85 9.23
CA TYR A 372 -1.19 -7.44 8.96
C TYR A 372 -0.41 -7.22 7.66
N LEU A 373 0.74 -7.87 7.52
CA LEU A 373 1.57 -7.81 6.30
C LEU A 373 0.77 -8.27 5.07
N ASN A 374 -0.03 -9.34 5.19
CA ASN A 374 -0.79 -9.90 4.06
C ASN A 374 -1.85 -8.95 3.49
N GLY A 375 -2.36 -8.01 4.28
CA GLY A 375 -3.21 -6.93 3.79
C GLY A 375 -2.43 -5.68 3.36
N ALA A 376 -1.43 -5.28 4.16
CA ALA A 376 -0.72 -4.01 4.00
C ALA A 376 0.09 -3.94 2.69
N HIS A 377 0.78 -5.01 2.29
CA HIS A 377 1.62 -4.99 1.06
C HIS A 377 0.84 -4.77 -0.24
N LEU A 378 -0.49 -4.90 -0.21
CA LEU A 378 -1.33 -4.61 -1.38
C LEU A 378 -1.63 -3.12 -1.52
N LEU A 379 -1.34 -2.32 -0.49
CA LEU A 379 -1.62 -0.89 -0.43
C LEU A 379 -0.36 -0.13 -0.84
N PRO A 380 -0.38 0.61 -1.96
CA PRO A 380 0.73 1.47 -2.36
C PRO A 380 1.20 2.39 -1.23
N SER A 381 0.27 2.98 -0.46
CA SER A 381 0.57 3.91 0.64
C SER A 381 1.24 3.25 1.84
N ALA A 382 1.27 1.91 1.93
CA ALA A 382 1.95 1.20 3.02
C ALA A 382 3.46 1.09 2.82
N HIS A 383 3.94 1.26 1.58
CA HIS A 383 5.37 1.19 1.25
C HIS A 383 6.05 -0.08 1.80
N MET A 384 5.45 -1.23 1.54
CA MET A 384 5.79 -2.50 2.20
C MET A 384 6.05 -3.61 1.18
N ASP A 385 7.00 -3.35 0.28
CA ASP A 385 7.44 -4.32 -0.72
C ASP A 385 8.31 -5.40 -0.03
N TYR A 386 9.11 -4.99 0.95
CA TYR A 386 10.01 -5.88 1.68
C TYR A 386 9.78 -5.82 3.19
N VAL A 387 9.93 -6.96 3.86
CA VAL A 387 10.20 -6.99 5.30
C VAL A 387 11.54 -7.66 5.56
N PHE A 388 12.22 -7.23 6.61
CA PHE A 388 13.51 -7.80 6.98
C PHE A 388 13.71 -7.84 8.49
N CYS A 389 14.65 -8.64 8.97
CA CYS A 389 15.10 -8.59 10.35
C CYS A 389 16.56 -9.02 10.47
N TYR A 390 17.19 -8.61 11.56
CA TYR A 390 18.53 -9.10 11.93
C TYR A 390 18.37 -10.26 12.90
N ILE A 391 18.91 -11.41 12.52
CA ILE A 391 18.88 -12.61 13.35
C ILE A 391 20.29 -13.08 13.64
N ARG A 392 20.54 -13.44 14.90
CA ARG A 392 21.78 -14.07 15.31
C ARG A 392 21.77 -15.55 14.88
N PRO A 393 22.81 -16.05 14.20
CA PRO A 393 22.91 -17.45 13.80
C PRO A 393 22.75 -18.44 14.96
N GLU A 394 23.13 -18.05 16.18
CA GLU A 394 23.06 -18.93 17.35
C GLU A 394 21.63 -19.11 17.91
N ASN A 395 20.66 -18.30 17.47
CA ASN A 395 19.29 -18.35 17.98
C ASN A 395 18.45 -19.39 17.21
N LYS A 396 18.30 -20.58 17.80
CA LYS A 396 17.53 -21.71 17.24
C LYS A 396 16.08 -21.37 16.90
N PHE A 397 15.44 -20.44 17.61
CA PHE A 397 14.07 -20.03 17.28
C PHE A 397 14.05 -19.25 15.97
N ASN A 398 14.93 -18.25 15.85
CA ASN A 398 15.02 -17.44 14.64
C ASN A 398 15.51 -18.25 13.44
N GLU A 399 16.45 -19.18 13.65
CA GLU A 399 16.89 -20.11 12.62
C GLU A 399 15.69 -20.87 12.02
N ARG A 400 14.88 -21.51 12.87
CA ARG A 400 13.73 -22.26 12.40
C ARG A 400 12.63 -21.40 11.79
N VAL A 401 12.43 -20.19 12.30
CA VAL A 401 11.36 -19.32 11.80
C VAL A 401 11.74 -18.67 10.48
N TYR A 402 12.99 -18.22 10.30
CA TYR A 402 13.40 -17.41 9.15
C TYR A 402 14.39 -18.14 8.23
N THR A 403 15.45 -18.71 8.79
CA THR A 403 16.54 -19.34 8.02
C THR A 403 16.05 -20.61 7.32
N ASP A 404 15.38 -21.51 8.04
CA ASP A 404 14.85 -22.77 7.49
C ASP A 404 13.84 -22.50 6.37
N PHE A 405 13.02 -21.46 6.50
CA PHE A 405 12.11 -21.04 5.43
C PHE A 405 12.88 -20.62 4.18
N THR A 406 13.96 -19.84 4.35
CA THR A 406 14.80 -19.39 3.23
C THR A 406 15.42 -20.57 2.49
N GLN A 407 15.94 -21.54 3.24
CA GLN A 407 16.51 -22.76 2.68
C GLN A 407 15.44 -23.62 1.96
N GLU A 408 14.24 -23.73 2.52
CA GLU A 408 13.14 -24.47 1.89
C GLU A 408 12.66 -23.82 0.59
N GLN A 409 12.56 -22.48 0.54
CA GLN A 409 12.16 -21.80 -0.70
C GLN A 409 13.18 -21.97 -1.82
N ASN A 410 14.47 -22.03 -1.49
CA ASN A 410 15.57 -22.18 -2.44
C ASN A 410 15.51 -21.18 -3.63
N ASP A 411 15.02 -19.98 -3.36
CA ASP A 411 14.94 -18.87 -4.32
C ASP A 411 15.25 -17.55 -3.61
N ALA A 412 16.45 -17.02 -3.86
CA ALA A 412 16.94 -15.79 -3.27
C ALA A 412 16.12 -14.55 -3.66
N LYS A 413 15.24 -14.64 -4.67
CA LYS A 413 14.32 -13.57 -5.07
C LYS A 413 12.99 -13.60 -4.32
N ILE A 414 12.70 -14.67 -3.60
CA ILE A 414 11.57 -14.73 -2.66
C ILE A 414 12.02 -14.28 -1.28
N THR A 415 13.13 -14.84 -0.81
CA THR A 415 13.70 -14.54 0.49
C THR A 415 15.21 -14.79 0.47
N SER A 416 15.98 -13.93 1.14
CA SER A 416 17.45 -14.00 1.13
C SER A 416 18.04 -13.86 2.53
N LEU A 417 19.26 -14.39 2.69
CA LEU A 417 20.06 -14.30 3.90
C LEU A 417 21.42 -13.71 3.54
N ASP A 418 21.73 -12.54 4.06
CA ASP A 418 23.04 -11.92 3.91
C ASP A 418 23.74 -11.91 5.27
N LEU A 419 24.85 -12.64 5.40
CA LEU A 419 25.59 -12.75 6.67
C LEU A 419 26.60 -11.61 6.81
N PHE A 420 26.40 -10.77 7.81
CA PHE A 420 27.29 -9.68 8.18
C PHE A 420 28.11 -10.05 9.42
N SER A 421 29.37 -9.61 9.47
CA SER A 421 30.13 -9.49 10.72
C SER A 421 29.81 -8.16 11.40
N TYR A 422 29.72 -8.17 12.72
CA TYR A 422 29.45 -6.99 13.54
C TYR A 422 30.69 -6.64 14.34
N HIS A 423 31.01 -5.34 14.34
CA HIS A 423 32.08 -4.73 15.10
C HIS A 423 31.57 -3.46 15.75
N THR A 424 31.99 -3.18 16.97
CA THR A 424 31.80 -1.87 17.59
C THR A 424 32.99 -0.99 17.23
N TYR A 425 32.77 0.07 16.46
CA TYR A 425 33.82 1.05 16.16
C TYR A 425 33.81 2.14 17.23
N GLU A 426 34.91 2.25 17.98
CA GLU A 426 35.12 3.34 18.93
C GLU A 426 35.57 4.60 18.18
N ALA A 427 34.80 5.67 18.30
CA ALA A 427 35.06 6.90 17.57
C ALA A 427 36.29 7.62 18.15
N GLU A 428 37.24 7.93 17.27
CA GLU A 428 38.45 8.66 17.63
C GLU A 428 38.26 10.17 17.49
N THR A 429 38.85 10.95 18.40
CA THR A 429 38.85 12.42 18.31
C THR A 429 39.63 12.93 17.10
N GLN A 430 40.66 12.20 16.70
CA GLN A 430 41.46 12.45 15.50
C GLN A 430 41.62 11.14 14.72
N PRO A 431 40.65 10.79 13.87
CA PRO A 431 40.73 9.57 13.08
C PRO A 431 41.90 9.64 12.10
N ALA A 432 42.52 8.49 11.83
CA ALA A 432 43.55 8.39 10.82
C ALA A 432 43.08 8.92 9.45
N PRO A 433 43.93 9.62 8.68
CA PRO A 433 43.60 9.98 7.32
C PRO A 433 43.44 8.72 6.46
N LEU A 434 42.69 8.82 5.37
CA LEU A 434 42.65 7.75 4.38
C LEU A 434 44.06 7.45 3.86
N PRO A 435 44.45 6.17 3.68
CA PRO A 435 45.76 5.83 3.13
C PRO A 435 45.96 6.41 1.72
N SER A 436 47.21 6.60 1.32
CA SER A 436 47.52 7.12 -0.02
C SER A 436 46.87 6.28 -1.12
N GLY A 437 46.24 6.94 -2.09
CA GLY A 437 45.51 6.31 -3.19
C GLY A 437 44.06 5.96 -2.88
N TRP A 438 43.60 6.09 -1.62
CA TRP A 438 42.21 5.87 -1.24
C TRP A 438 41.40 7.17 -1.25
N SER A 439 40.14 7.08 -1.67
CA SER A 439 39.20 8.21 -1.62
C SER A 439 37.81 7.74 -1.21
N LEU A 440 37.11 8.58 -0.47
CA LEU A 440 35.72 8.37 -0.07
C LEU A 440 34.85 9.49 -0.66
N GLN A 441 33.84 9.12 -1.42
CA GLN A 441 32.95 10.06 -2.12
C GLN A 441 31.52 9.52 -2.23
N GLU A 442 30.58 10.35 -2.68
CA GLU A 442 29.24 9.86 -2.99
C GLU A 442 29.27 8.87 -4.16
N CYS A 443 28.44 7.84 -4.12
CA CYS A 443 28.38 6.86 -5.20
C CYS A 443 27.89 7.51 -6.50
N SER A 444 28.65 7.31 -7.58
CA SER A 444 28.22 7.59 -8.94
C SER A 444 27.25 6.51 -9.46
N ALA A 445 26.61 6.77 -10.61
CA ALA A 445 25.79 5.76 -11.28
C ALA A 445 26.61 4.50 -11.68
N SER A 446 27.90 4.68 -12.00
CA SER A 446 28.81 3.56 -12.29
C SER A 446 29.07 2.73 -11.04
N ASP A 447 29.31 3.38 -9.89
CA ASP A 447 29.58 2.68 -8.63
C ASP A 447 28.36 1.85 -8.19
N LEU A 448 27.17 2.43 -8.31
CA LEU A 448 25.91 1.73 -8.02
C LEU A 448 25.70 0.56 -8.97
N TRP A 449 25.98 0.73 -10.26
CA TRP A 449 25.90 -0.36 -11.22
C TRP A 449 26.86 -1.51 -10.90
N GLU A 450 28.10 -1.20 -10.52
CA GLU A 450 29.11 -2.20 -10.15
C GLU A 450 28.72 -2.94 -8.86
N LEU A 451 28.28 -2.22 -7.83
CA LEU A 451 27.74 -2.83 -6.60
C LEU A 451 26.58 -3.77 -6.91
N LYS A 452 25.67 -3.38 -7.81
CA LYS A 452 24.56 -4.24 -8.26
C LYS A 452 25.05 -5.52 -8.92
N GLN A 453 26.07 -5.44 -9.78
CA GLN A 453 26.65 -6.64 -10.42
C GLN A 453 27.31 -7.55 -9.39
N PHE A 454 28.10 -6.98 -8.49
CA PHE A 454 28.73 -7.71 -7.39
C PHE A 454 27.68 -8.45 -6.56
N TYR A 455 26.66 -7.74 -6.06
CA TYR A 455 25.64 -8.33 -5.20
C TYR A 455 24.82 -9.41 -5.92
N LYS A 456 24.47 -9.19 -7.20
CA LYS A 456 23.79 -10.18 -8.03
C LYS A 456 24.60 -11.47 -8.20
N HIS A 457 25.92 -11.36 -8.34
CA HIS A 457 26.81 -12.52 -8.49
C HIS A 457 27.07 -13.23 -7.16
N HIS A 458 27.28 -12.47 -6.08
CA HIS A 458 27.68 -13.01 -4.78
C HIS A 458 26.51 -13.61 -3.98
N SER A 459 25.39 -12.88 -3.91
CA SER A 459 24.19 -13.28 -3.14
C SER A 459 23.04 -13.68 -4.05
N GLY A 460 22.78 -12.85 -5.08
CA GLY A 460 21.55 -12.93 -5.87
C GLY A 460 20.28 -12.54 -5.10
N GLY A 461 20.41 -12.17 -3.82
CA GLY A 461 19.32 -11.88 -2.90
C GLY A 461 18.58 -10.55 -3.11
N LEU A 462 18.02 -10.04 -2.02
CA LEU A 462 17.09 -8.90 -2.01
C LEU A 462 17.65 -7.59 -1.43
N LEU A 463 18.86 -7.56 -0.87
CA LEU A 463 19.43 -6.36 -0.22
C LEU A 463 19.47 -5.17 -1.18
N TRP A 464 19.92 -5.37 -2.41
CA TRP A 464 19.94 -4.32 -3.44
C TRP A 464 18.55 -3.74 -3.69
N ASP A 465 17.57 -4.62 -3.90
CA ASP A 465 16.19 -4.24 -4.24
C ASP A 465 15.52 -3.54 -3.05
N MET A 466 15.75 -4.04 -1.83
CA MET A 466 15.27 -3.47 -0.56
C MET A 466 15.77 -2.04 -0.32
N LEU A 467 17.06 -1.78 -0.61
CA LEU A 467 17.64 -0.44 -0.47
C LEU A 467 17.14 0.53 -1.55
N SER A 468 16.59 0.02 -2.66
CA SER A 468 16.00 0.82 -3.75
C SER A 468 16.94 1.91 -4.30
N LEU A 469 18.24 1.61 -4.38
CA LEU A 469 19.30 2.55 -4.79
C LEU A 469 19.12 3.13 -6.20
N ASP A 470 18.34 2.47 -7.05
CA ASP A 470 18.03 2.88 -8.43
C ASP A 470 16.92 3.95 -8.53
N HIS A 471 16.13 4.19 -7.47
CA HIS A 471 14.86 4.93 -7.56
C HIS A 471 14.70 6.08 -6.55
N ARG A 472 15.68 7.00 -6.48
CA ARG A 472 15.61 8.22 -5.65
C ARG A 472 14.56 9.26 -6.09
N LEU A 473 13.64 8.91 -7.00
CA LEU A 473 12.58 9.79 -7.49
C LEU A 473 11.24 9.38 -6.86
N GLN A 474 11.09 9.59 -5.54
CA GLN A 474 9.78 9.53 -4.85
C GLN A 474 9.31 10.95 -4.50
N GLU A 475 7.99 11.16 -4.43
CA GLU A 475 7.37 12.47 -4.15
C GLU A 475 7.70 12.98 -2.73
N GLU A 476 7.87 12.09 -1.76
CA GLU A 476 8.34 12.41 -0.40
C GLU A 476 9.34 11.35 0.10
N SER A 477 10.52 11.78 0.53
CA SER A 477 11.59 10.90 1.05
C SER A 477 11.28 10.43 2.48
N LEU A 478 11.68 9.19 2.86
CA LEU A 478 11.53 8.68 4.23
C LEU A 478 12.04 9.64 5.31
N GLU A 479 13.13 10.36 5.03
CA GLU A 479 13.68 11.38 5.94
C GLU A 479 12.65 12.46 6.30
N LYS A 480 11.84 12.92 5.33
CA LYS A 480 10.80 13.93 5.56
C LYS A 480 9.65 13.36 6.38
N VAL A 481 9.25 12.12 6.12
CA VAL A 481 8.22 11.40 6.90
C VAL A 481 8.64 11.31 8.36
N TYR A 482 9.89 10.90 8.63
CA TYR A 482 10.43 10.84 9.99
C TYR A 482 10.52 12.23 10.64
N ALA A 483 11.02 13.23 9.91
CA ALA A 483 11.16 14.60 10.41
C ALA A 483 9.79 15.21 10.77
N GLY A 484 8.74 14.93 9.98
CA GLY A 484 7.36 15.34 10.25
C GLY A 484 6.80 14.78 11.56
N MET A 485 7.37 13.68 12.07
CA MET A 485 7.01 13.04 13.33
C MET A 485 8.02 13.35 14.46
N GLY A 486 9.02 14.20 14.20
CA GLY A 486 10.04 14.56 15.18
C GLY A 486 11.10 13.49 15.41
N PHE A 487 11.33 12.63 14.42
CA PHE A 487 12.39 11.61 14.41
C PHE A 487 13.42 11.89 13.32
N ILE A 488 14.58 11.24 13.45
CA ILE A 488 15.67 11.25 12.50
C ILE A 488 15.72 9.88 11.81
N ARG A 489 15.74 9.89 10.48
CA ARG A 489 16.13 8.74 9.69
C ARG A 489 16.79 9.21 8.41
N ARG A 490 18.10 9.04 8.35
CA ARG A 490 18.90 9.38 7.17
C ARG A 490 19.80 8.22 6.81
N TRP A 491 20.07 8.09 5.53
CA TRP A 491 21.09 7.16 5.08
C TRP A 491 21.65 7.58 3.74
N LYS A 492 22.92 7.26 3.49
CA LYS A 492 23.58 7.52 2.21
C LYS A 492 24.61 6.45 1.87
N PRO A 493 24.67 5.99 0.61
CA PRO A 493 25.76 5.17 0.11
C PRO A 493 26.95 6.06 -0.27
N LEU A 494 28.14 5.64 0.15
CA LEU A 494 29.42 6.27 -0.17
C LEU A 494 30.33 5.23 -0.81
N ALA A 495 31.03 5.61 -1.87
CA ALA A 495 31.98 4.77 -2.56
C ALA A 495 33.37 4.95 -1.97
N LEU A 496 34.01 3.83 -1.61
CA LEU A 496 35.41 3.77 -1.21
C LEU A 496 36.22 3.24 -2.39
N HIS A 497 37.00 4.12 -3.00
CA HIS A 497 37.87 3.79 -4.14
C HIS A 497 39.32 3.64 -3.69
N CYS A 498 40.07 2.82 -4.41
CA CYS A 498 41.53 2.78 -4.34
C CYS A 498 42.09 2.85 -5.77
N CYS A 499 42.91 3.88 -6.03
CA CYS A 499 43.49 4.14 -7.35
C CYS A 499 42.45 4.23 -8.48
N GLY A 500 41.23 4.70 -8.17
CA GLY A 500 40.13 4.85 -9.13
C GLY A 500 39.16 3.65 -9.21
N ASP A 501 39.55 2.48 -8.68
CA ASP A 501 38.70 1.29 -8.69
C ASP A 501 37.79 1.25 -7.45
N LEU A 502 36.53 0.86 -7.61
CA LEU A 502 35.60 0.69 -6.50
C LEU A 502 36.00 -0.54 -5.67
N LYS A 503 36.21 -0.34 -4.37
CA LYS A 503 36.65 -1.40 -3.45
C LYS A 503 35.55 -1.82 -2.48
N ALA A 504 34.80 -0.84 -1.99
CA ALA A 504 33.66 -1.07 -1.11
C ALA A 504 32.63 0.05 -1.23
N VAL A 505 31.40 -0.24 -0.82
CA VAL A 505 30.36 0.77 -0.61
C VAL A 505 29.99 0.81 0.87
N ILE A 506 30.02 2.00 1.46
CA ILE A 506 29.66 2.26 2.85
C ILE A 506 28.28 2.91 2.87
N ILE A 507 27.30 2.22 3.43
CA ILE A 507 25.99 2.78 3.74
C ILE A 507 26.09 3.39 5.14
N ALA A 508 26.19 4.72 5.19
CA ALA A 508 26.14 5.48 6.43
C ALA A 508 24.68 5.72 6.81
N GLU A 509 24.31 5.43 8.05
CA GLU A 509 22.95 5.51 8.54
C GLU A 509 22.88 6.26 9.87
N GLU A 510 21.83 7.06 10.02
CA GLU A 510 21.57 7.86 11.21
C GLU A 510 20.10 7.66 11.59
N SER A 511 19.85 7.42 12.87
CA SER A 511 18.51 7.42 13.44
C SER A 511 18.52 7.84 14.92
N ASP A 512 17.36 8.10 15.50
CA ASP A 512 17.27 8.38 16.93
C ASP A 512 17.88 7.26 17.78
N VAL A 513 18.51 7.66 18.87
CA VAL A 513 19.08 6.74 19.86
C VAL A 513 17.99 5.79 20.34
N ALA A 514 18.33 4.50 20.40
CA ALA A 514 17.47 3.43 20.91
C ALA A 514 16.21 3.12 20.09
N ILE A 515 15.97 3.76 18.93
CA ILE A 515 14.86 3.41 18.03
C ILE A 515 14.92 1.94 17.57
N ASN A 516 16.12 1.38 17.58
CA ASN A 516 16.39 -0.04 17.50
C ASN A 516 17.35 -0.42 18.64
N LEU A 517 16.98 -1.39 19.50
CA LEU A 517 17.80 -1.78 20.65
C LEU A 517 19.13 -2.49 20.30
N SER A 518 19.42 -2.70 19.02
CA SER A 518 20.72 -3.19 18.54
C SER A 518 21.48 -2.12 17.76
N ASP A 519 20.93 -0.91 17.66
CA ASP A 519 21.46 0.28 16.97
C ASP A 519 21.82 0.05 15.49
N LEU A 520 21.29 -1.01 14.87
CA LEU A 520 21.65 -1.45 13.50
C LEU A 520 21.12 -0.55 12.38
N LEU A 521 20.47 0.57 12.73
CA LEU A 521 20.00 1.62 11.82
C LEU A 521 20.69 2.97 12.06
N ASN A 522 21.69 2.99 12.94
CA ASN A 522 22.46 4.17 13.32
C ASN A 522 23.95 3.79 13.37
N GLY A 523 24.63 3.83 12.23
CA GLY A 523 25.98 3.29 12.08
C GLY A 523 26.35 3.08 10.62
N PHE A 524 27.14 2.04 10.35
CA PHE A 524 27.69 1.79 9.02
C PHE A 524 27.47 0.35 8.56
N LYS A 525 27.01 0.15 7.33
CA LYS A 525 27.07 -1.13 6.61
C LYS A 525 28.08 -1.04 5.48
N VAL A 526 29.11 -1.87 5.50
CA VAL A 526 30.17 -1.89 4.49
C VAL A 526 29.99 -3.12 3.61
N LEU A 527 29.71 -2.89 2.34
CA LEU A 527 29.62 -3.91 1.30
C LEU A 527 30.96 -3.97 0.57
N ILE A 528 31.75 -5.00 0.87
CA ILE A 528 33.07 -5.22 0.29
C ILE A 528 32.92 -5.86 -1.09
N ILE A 529 33.37 -5.14 -2.12
CA ILE A 529 33.32 -5.61 -3.52
C ILE A 529 34.62 -6.33 -3.86
N ASP A 530 35.77 -5.75 -3.46
CA ASP A 530 37.08 -6.36 -3.64
C ASP A 530 37.55 -7.03 -2.32
N PRO A 531 37.72 -8.36 -2.27
CA PRO A 531 38.15 -9.05 -1.05
C PRO A 531 39.57 -8.67 -0.58
N LYS A 532 40.36 -8.00 -1.43
CA LYS A 532 41.69 -7.46 -1.11
C LYS A 532 41.66 -6.03 -0.58
N THR A 533 40.47 -5.48 -0.34
CA THR A 533 40.31 -4.17 0.30
C THR A 533 41.13 -4.11 1.59
N SER A 534 41.75 -2.97 1.88
CA SER A 534 42.52 -2.80 3.13
C SER A 534 41.57 -2.58 4.31
N PRO A 535 41.68 -3.35 5.41
CA PRO A 535 40.94 -3.08 6.65
C PRO A 535 41.21 -1.68 7.20
N GLU A 536 42.46 -1.22 7.13
CA GLU A 536 42.84 0.12 7.60
C GLU A 536 42.12 1.22 6.83
N ALA A 537 41.92 1.04 5.52
CA ALA A 537 41.19 2.00 4.70
C ALA A 537 39.70 2.07 5.07
N ILE A 538 39.09 0.93 5.40
CA ILE A 538 37.69 0.89 5.87
C ILE A 538 37.55 1.61 7.21
N ILE A 539 38.44 1.29 8.17
CA ILE A 539 38.41 1.91 9.50
C ILE A 539 38.69 3.41 9.41
N ALA A 540 39.66 3.84 8.60
CA ALA A 540 39.91 5.26 8.35
C ALA A 540 38.70 5.95 7.69
N ALA A 541 38.03 5.31 6.73
CA ALA A 541 36.83 5.86 6.11
C ALA A 541 35.71 6.07 7.12
N VAL A 542 35.43 5.06 7.96
CA VAL A 542 34.43 5.14 9.03
C VAL A 542 34.80 6.22 10.04
N GLY A 543 36.07 6.26 10.49
CA GLY A 543 36.55 7.27 11.43
C GLY A 543 36.38 8.69 10.92
N ASN A 544 36.69 8.93 9.64
CA ASN A 544 36.49 10.22 9.00
C ASN A 544 34.99 10.62 8.91
N LEU A 545 34.09 9.64 8.77
CA LEU A 545 32.63 9.89 8.78
C LEU A 545 32.08 10.16 10.18
N THR A 546 32.70 9.62 11.23
CA THR A 546 32.31 9.89 12.62
C THR A 546 32.95 11.16 13.19
N LYS A 547 33.90 11.77 12.47
CA LYS A 547 34.65 12.94 12.96
C LYS A 547 33.71 14.10 13.27
N GLY A 548 33.74 14.56 14.52
CA GLY A 548 32.96 15.73 14.96
C GLY A 548 31.48 15.46 15.22
N SER A 549 31.01 14.21 15.16
CA SER A 549 29.61 13.85 15.47
C SER A 549 29.31 13.85 16.96
N GLY A 550 30.33 13.79 17.83
CA GLY A 550 30.18 13.66 19.28
C GLY A 550 29.76 12.26 19.76
N VAL A 551 29.59 11.31 18.84
CA VAL A 551 29.27 9.91 19.15
C VAL A 551 30.51 9.20 19.69
N LYS A 552 30.34 8.36 20.73
CA LYS A 552 31.45 7.60 21.35
C LYS A 552 31.80 6.33 20.58
N SER A 553 30.79 5.58 20.15
CA SER A 553 30.95 4.38 19.37
C SER A 553 29.75 4.14 18.46
N VAL A 554 29.97 3.41 17.38
CA VAL A 554 28.96 3.11 16.35
C VAL A 554 29.05 1.66 15.91
N PRO A 555 27.91 1.02 15.60
CA PRO A 555 27.87 -0.26 14.91
C PRO A 555 28.51 -0.21 13.53
N LEU A 556 29.40 -1.16 13.26
CA LEU A 556 30.02 -1.41 11.97
C LEU A 556 29.70 -2.83 11.50
N MET A 557 28.85 -2.92 10.48
CA MET A 557 28.41 -4.17 9.86
C MET A 557 29.18 -4.40 8.56
N ILE A 558 29.91 -5.50 8.42
CA ILE A 558 30.71 -5.78 7.22
C ILE A 558 30.17 -7.01 6.50
N TYR A 559 29.91 -6.86 5.20
CA TYR A 559 29.48 -7.92 4.30
C TYR A 559 30.44 -8.06 3.12
N PRO A 560 30.74 -9.29 2.66
CA PRO A 560 30.33 -10.56 3.28
C PRO A 560 31.12 -10.82 4.57
N SER A 561 30.52 -11.53 5.53
CA SER A 561 31.16 -11.80 6.84
C SER A 561 32.50 -12.53 6.75
N THR A 562 32.76 -13.25 5.66
CA THR A 562 34.03 -13.94 5.39
C THR A 562 35.21 -12.97 5.27
N TYR A 563 34.97 -11.73 4.82
CA TYR A 563 36.02 -10.72 4.70
C TYR A 563 36.67 -10.40 6.04
N ALA A 564 35.88 -10.19 7.09
CA ALA A 564 36.40 -9.86 8.42
C ALA A 564 37.29 -10.98 8.97
N LYS A 565 36.85 -12.24 8.83
CA LYS A 565 37.62 -13.41 9.23
C LYS A 565 38.95 -13.53 8.47
N ASN A 566 38.92 -13.32 7.16
CA ASN A 566 40.10 -13.48 6.31
C ASN A 566 41.14 -12.37 6.49
N ASN A 567 40.73 -11.20 6.97
CA ASN A 567 41.58 -10.03 7.15
C ASN A 567 41.86 -9.70 8.63
N GLY A 568 41.63 -10.66 9.54
CA GLY A 568 41.98 -10.52 10.96
C GLY A 568 41.17 -9.47 11.73
N LEU A 569 40.03 -9.02 11.22
CA LEU A 569 39.13 -8.13 11.95
C LEU A 569 38.38 -8.92 13.03
N HIS A 570 38.43 -8.43 14.27
CA HIS A 570 37.83 -9.11 15.42
C HIS A 570 36.30 -9.16 15.31
N ASN A 571 35.74 -10.32 14.95
CA ASN A 571 34.31 -10.49 14.81
C ASN A 571 33.63 -10.70 16.18
N GLU A 572 32.95 -9.68 16.70
CA GLU A 572 32.25 -9.76 17.99
C GLU A 572 31.00 -10.65 17.89
N LYS A 573 30.21 -10.43 16.83
CA LYS A 573 28.93 -11.10 16.58
C LYS A 573 28.71 -11.24 15.07
N ALA A 574 27.90 -12.20 14.67
CA ALA A 574 27.39 -12.27 13.31
C ALA A 574 25.88 -12.05 13.30
N TYR A 575 25.38 -11.42 12.24
CA TYR A 575 23.94 -11.27 12.00
C TYR A 575 23.63 -11.67 10.56
N TYR A 576 22.65 -12.56 10.41
CA TYR A 576 21.95 -12.65 9.14
C TYR A 576 21.00 -11.47 9.03
N LEU A 577 21.10 -10.75 7.93
CA LEU A 577 20.03 -9.92 7.42
C LEU A 577 19.11 -10.84 6.60
N TRP A 578 17.99 -11.22 7.21
CA TRP A 578 16.93 -11.97 6.53
C TRP A 578 15.97 -10.99 5.87
N ILE A 579 15.69 -11.19 4.58
CA ILE A 579 14.78 -10.34 3.80
C ILE A 579 13.72 -11.23 3.14
N LEU A 580 12.48 -10.76 3.12
CA LEU A 580 11.35 -11.37 2.41
C LEU A 580 10.69 -10.33 1.52
N ASP A 581 10.48 -10.69 0.26
CA ASP A 581 9.55 -9.98 -0.61
C ASP A 581 8.11 -10.34 -0.18
N VAL A 582 7.37 -9.34 0.29
CA VAL A 582 6.08 -9.55 0.95
C VAL A 582 5.02 -10.02 -0.04
N GLN A 583 5.20 -9.82 -1.35
CA GLN A 583 4.30 -10.39 -2.36
C GLN A 583 4.28 -11.93 -2.29
N HIS A 584 5.37 -12.53 -1.82
CA HIS A 584 5.52 -13.96 -1.57
C HIS A 584 5.21 -14.37 -0.12
N GLY A 585 4.75 -13.44 0.73
CA GLY A 585 4.45 -13.67 2.14
C GLY A 585 3.48 -14.83 2.38
N ASN A 586 2.59 -15.14 1.45
CA ASN A 586 1.73 -16.34 1.52
C ASN A 586 2.52 -17.66 1.66
N ALA A 587 3.68 -17.79 1.01
CA ALA A 587 4.53 -18.97 1.14
C ALA A 587 5.09 -19.07 2.57
N TYR A 588 5.51 -17.93 3.12
CA TYR A 588 5.97 -17.84 4.51
C TYR A 588 4.86 -18.19 5.51
N MET A 589 3.64 -17.69 5.28
CA MET A 589 2.49 -18.05 6.12
C MET A 589 2.20 -19.55 6.11
N LYS A 590 2.24 -20.17 4.93
CA LYS A 590 2.02 -21.63 4.79
C LYS A 590 3.10 -22.41 5.52
N TYR A 591 4.36 -22.00 5.37
CA TYR A 591 5.48 -22.59 6.09
C TYR A 591 5.22 -22.59 7.60
N LEU A 592 4.91 -21.43 8.18
CA LEU A 592 4.68 -21.31 9.61
C LEU A 592 3.44 -22.07 10.09
N ALA A 593 2.34 -22.02 9.32
CA ALA A 593 1.11 -22.76 9.65
C ALA A 593 1.34 -24.28 9.65
N ARG A 594 2.09 -24.79 8.65
CA ARG A 594 2.43 -26.21 8.54
C ARG A 594 3.41 -26.65 9.63
N THR A 595 4.49 -25.91 9.84
CA THR A 595 5.58 -26.27 10.75
C THR A 595 5.20 -26.12 12.22
N TYR A 596 4.44 -25.09 12.57
CA TYR A 596 4.11 -24.75 13.97
C TYR A 596 2.63 -24.90 14.32
N ARG A 597 1.82 -25.47 13.41
CA ARG A 597 0.38 -25.71 13.60
C ARG A 597 -0.39 -24.44 14.00
N ILE A 598 0.04 -23.28 13.48
CA ILE A 598 -0.66 -22.02 13.70
C ILE A 598 -1.99 -22.09 12.96
N LYS A 599 -3.10 -22.11 13.70
CA LYS A 599 -4.43 -21.99 13.11
C LYS A 599 -4.60 -20.57 12.58
N LEU A 600 -4.79 -20.43 11.29
CA LEU A 600 -5.04 -19.14 10.63
C LEU A 600 -6.53 -18.74 10.68
N GLU A 601 -7.40 -19.67 11.09
CA GLU A 601 -8.84 -19.49 11.35
C GLU A 601 -9.17 -19.57 12.84
#